data_AF-A0A3P7QYV4-F1
#
_entry.id   AF-A0A3P7QYV4-F1
#
_cell.length_a   1.000
_cell.length_b   1.000
_cell.length_c   1.000
_cell.angle_alpha   90.00
_cell.angle_beta   90.00
_cell.angle_gamma   90.00
#
_symmetry.space_group_name_H-M   'P 1'
#
loop_
_entity.id
_entity.type
_entity.pdbx_description
1 polymer ?
#
loop_
_entity_poly.entity_id
_entity_poly.type
_entity_poly.pdbx_seq_one_letter_code
_entity_poly.pdbx_strand_id
1 'polypeptide(L)'
;MAFSPGGRYLCLLERRELQDCMSIFDCQSEWRLVVNVQLPTKDSCGLEWSPDGRYIAVYDSCLYDTVAIFTADGRQLHTFSVSEGGSYHLGVKSIAWSPSGQLLAVGGLVLVLFFGQFTSLPLSIYICNS
;
A
#
# COMPACT_ATOMS: atom_id res chain seq x y z
N MET A 1 -1.71 2.41 -11.67
CA MET A 1 -0.55 1.59 -12.10
C MET A 1 0.72 2.32 -11.74
N ALA A 2 1.82 1.62 -11.46
CA ALA A 2 3.11 2.23 -11.15
C ALA A 2 4.26 1.27 -11.47
N PHE A 3 5.36 1.79 -12.03
CA PHE A 3 6.60 1.05 -12.17
C PHE A 3 7.33 0.99 -10.82
N SER A 4 7.94 -0.16 -10.52
CA SER A 4 8.90 -0.30 -9.43
C SER A 4 10.10 0.64 -9.62
N PRO A 5 10.80 1.02 -8.55
CA PRO A 5 12.09 1.69 -8.64
C PRO A 5 13.06 0.88 -9.53
N GLY A 6 13.65 1.55 -10.52
CA GLY A 6 14.52 0.91 -11.52
C GLY A 6 13.77 0.26 -12.70
N GLY A 7 12.44 0.27 -12.71
CA GLY A 7 11.62 -0.05 -13.88
C GLY A 7 11.53 -1.53 -14.26
N ARG A 8 12.01 -2.45 -13.43
CA ARG A 8 11.96 -3.88 -13.72
C ARG A 8 10.54 -4.44 -13.68
N TYR A 9 9.76 -4.03 -12.69
CA TYR A 9 8.39 -4.48 -12.49
C TYR A 9 7.38 -3.36 -12.77
N LEU A 10 6.23 -3.73 -13.34
CA LEU A 10 5.04 -2.89 -13.40
C LEU A 10 3.99 -3.46 -12.45
N CYS A 11 3.49 -2.63 -11.54
CA CYS A 11 2.34 -2.95 -10.71
C CYS A 11 1.07 -2.32 -11.31
N LEU A 12 0.04 -3.14 -11.46
CA LEU A 12 -1.25 -2.77 -12.02
C LEU A 12 -2.35 -3.08 -11.01
N LEU A 13 -3.18 -2.07 -10.75
CA LEU A 13 -4.45 -2.23 -10.08
C LEU A 13 -5.49 -2.58 -11.13
N GLU A 14 -6.23 -3.65 -10.91
CA GLU A 14 -7.30 -4.08 -11.81
C GLU A 14 -8.48 -4.64 -11.01
N ARG A 15 -9.66 -4.67 -11.62
CA ARG A 15 -10.84 -5.30 -11.03
C ARG A 15 -11.18 -6.55 -11.82
N ARG A 16 -11.26 -7.70 -11.14
CA ARG A 16 -11.65 -8.99 -11.71
C ARG A 16 -12.78 -9.59 -10.90
N GLU A 17 -13.83 -10.04 -11.58
CA GLU A 17 -14.98 -10.70 -10.93
C GLU A 17 -15.54 -9.90 -9.73
N LEU A 18 -15.63 -8.57 -9.88
CA LEU A 18 -16.10 -7.63 -8.85
C LEU A 18 -15.18 -7.48 -7.63
N GLN A 19 -13.96 -8.02 -7.67
CA GLN A 19 -12.94 -7.85 -6.63
C GLN A 19 -11.74 -7.09 -7.17
N ASP A 20 -11.14 -6.27 -6.31
CA ASP A 20 -9.91 -5.56 -6.63
C ASP A 20 -8.72 -6.51 -6.51
N CYS A 21 -7.86 -6.46 -7.52
CA CYS A 21 -6.65 -7.26 -7.60
C CYS A 21 -5.45 -6.37 -7.91
N MET A 22 -4.30 -6.83 -7.43
CA MET A 22 -3.01 -6.30 -7.82
C MET A 22 -2.26 -7.34 -8.64
N SER A 23 -1.87 -6.92 -9.85
CA SER A 23 -1.01 -7.69 -10.74
C SER A 23 0.37 -7.06 -10.83
N ILE A 24 1.41 -7.89 -10.81
CA ILE A 24 2.79 -7.47 -11.04
C ILE A 24 3.31 -8.18 -12.27
N PHE A 25 3.87 -7.40 -13.19
CA PHE A 25 4.49 -7.89 -14.42
C PHE A 25 6.00 -7.63 -14.39
N ASP A 26 6.79 -8.61 -14.84
CA ASP A 26 8.22 -8.42 -15.11
C ASP A 26 8.39 -7.84 -16.53
N CYS A 27 8.80 -6.58 -16.60
CA CYS A 27 8.96 -5.83 -17.84
C CYS A 27 10.20 -6.26 -18.64
N GLN A 28 11.19 -6.90 -17.99
CA GLN A 28 12.37 -7.43 -18.68
C GLN A 28 12.12 -8.80 -19.31
N SER A 29 11.09 -9.50 -18.83
CA SER A 29 10.69 -10.83 -19.29
C SER A 29 9.42 -10.77 -20.14
N GLU A 30 9.41 -9.92 -21.18
CA GLU A 30 8.29 -9.80 -22.13
C GLU A 30 6.92 -9.53 -21.48
N TRP A 31 6.87 -8.69 -20.44
CA TRP A 31 5.63 -8.37 -19.70
C TRP A 31 4.96 -9.60 -19.08
N ARG A 32 5.74 -10.57 -18.61
CA ARG A 32 5.21 -11.77 -17.95
C ARG A 32 4.57 -11.42 -16.62
N LEU A 33 3.34 -11.91 -16.39
CA LEU A 33 2.69 -11.86 -15.08
C LEU A 33 3.45 -12.72 -14.07
N VAL A 34 3.90 -12.11 -12.97
CA VAL A 34 4.62 -12.79 -11.89
C VAL A 34 3.81 -12.91 -10.61
N VAL A 35 2.92 -11.96 -10.35
CA VAL A 35 2.04 -11.95 -9.16
C VAL A 35 0.65 -11.52 -9.59
N ASN A 36 -0.37 -12.20 -9.06
CA ASN A 36 -1.75 -11.74 -9.06
C ASN A 36 -2.35 -12.07 -7.70
N VAL A 37 -2.79 -11.05 -6.97
CA VAL A 37 -3.37 -11.20 -5.63
C VAL A 37 -4.65 -10.40 -5.50
N GLN A 38 -5.64 -10.99 -4.83
CA GLN A 38 -6.84 -10.27 -4.41
C GLN A 38 -6.48 -9.33 -3.26
N LEU A 39 -7.04 -8.13 -3.31
CA LEU A 39 -6.78 -7.10 -2.32
C LEU A 39 -7.85 -7.13 -1.22
N PRO A 40 -7.49 -6.82 0.03
CA PRO A 40 -8.44 -6.68 1.13
C PRO A 40 -9.24 -5.36 1.07
N THR A 41 -8.92 -4.49 0.11
CA THR A 41 -9.59 -3.20 -0.13
C THR A 41 -10.99 -3.41 -0.70
N LYS A 42 -11.90 -2.45 -0.46
CA LYS A 42 -13.27 -2.51 -0.99
C LYS A 42 -13.42 -1.76 -2.31
N ASP A 43 -12.68 -0.67 -2.47
CA ASP A 43 -12.68 0.16 -3.67
C ASP A 43 -11.34 0.88 -3.76
N SER A 44 -10.30 0.12 -4.07
CA SER A 44 -8.94 0.63 -4.24
C SER A 44 -8.89 1.73 -5.29
N CYS A 45 -8.32 2.87 -4.93
CA CYS A 45 -8.18 4.01 -5.83
C CYS A 45 -6.74 4.26 -6.27
N GLY A 46 -5.76 3.67 -5.58
CA GLY A 46 -4.36 3.86 -5.91
C GLY A 46 -3.42 2.83 -5.29
N LEU A 47 -2.20 2.86 -5.81
CA LEU A 47 -1.08 2.10 -5.29
C LEU A 47 0.22 2.89 -5.45
N GLU A 48 1.20 2.63 -4.60
CA GLU A 48 2.52 3.27 -4.65
C GLU A 48 3.61 2.30 -4.21
N TRP A 49 4.71 2.24 -4.98
CA TRP A 49 5.90 1.50 -4.58
C TRP A 49 6.69 2.31 -3.55
N SER A 50 7.21 1.62 -2.54
CA SER A 50 8.29 2.16 -1.71
C SER A 50 9.52 2.52 -2.56
N PRO A 51 10.28 3.58 -2.21
CA PRO A 51 11.46 3.99 -2.96
C PRO A 51 12.57 2.92 -3.06
N ASP A 52 12.63 2.00 -2.11
CA ASP A 52 13.58 0.87 -2.13
C ASP A 52 13.07 -0.34 -2.92
N GLY A 53 11.83 -0.28 -3.41
CA GLY A 53 11.18 -1.30 -4.23
C GLY A 53 10.79 -2.56 -3.48
N ARG A 54 10.87 -2.58 -2.14
CA ARG A 54 10.59 -3.79 -1.33
C ARG A 54 9.12 -3.96 -1.00
N TYR A 55 8.41 -2.84 -0.89
CA TYR A 55 7.01 -2.77 -0.48
C TYR A 55 6.13 -2.07 -1.51
N ILE A 56 4.86 -2.42 -1.50
CA ILE A 56 3.78 -1.80 -2.27
C ILE A 56 2.67 -1.44 -1.29
N ALA A 57 2.26 -0.18 -1.28
CA ALA A 57 1.06 0.26 -0.59
C ALA A 57 -0.10 0.28 -1.59
N VAL A 58 -1.26 -0.22 -1.17
CA VAL A 58 -2.53 -0.12 -1.89
C VAL A 58 -3.55 0.48 -0.94
N TYR A 59 -4.38 1.40 -1.42
CA TYR A 59 -5.31 2.14 -0.57
C TYR A 59 -6.66 2.35 -1.23
N ASP A 60 -7.67 2.36 -0.38
CA ASP A 60 -9.07 2.59 -0.75
C ASP A 60 -9.34 4.03 -1.20
N SER A 61 -10.46 4.20 -1.91
CA SER A 61 -11.07 5.49 -2.23
C SER A 61 -11.57 6.18 -0.96
N CYS A 62 -11.94 7.46 -1.07
CA CYS A 62 -12.36 8.27 0.07
C CYS A 62 -13.64 7.80 0.79
N LEU A 63 -14.34 6.79 0.27
CA LEU A 63 -15.51 6.17 0.88
C LEU A 63 -15.15 5.05 1.87
N TYR A 64 -13.93 4.53 1.75
CA TYR A 64 -13.38 3.53 2.63
C TYR A 64 -12.00 3.99 3.12
N ASP A 65 -11.39 3.22 4.00
CA ASP A 65 -10.26 3.69 4.79
C ASP A 65 -9.19 2.62 4.95
N THR A 66 -9.22 1.59 4.09
CA THR A 66 -8.25 0.51 4.12
C THR A 66 -6.95 0.96 3.45
N VAL A 67 -5.83 0.72 4.13
CA VAL A 67 -4.49 0.74 3.56
C VAL A 67 -3.87 -0.64 3.76
N ALA A 68 -3.45 -1.28 2.68
CA ALA A 68 -2.83 -2.59 2.69
C ALA A 68 -1.38 -2.48 2.19
N ILE A 69 -0.47 -3.18 2.87
CA ILE A 69 0.95 -3.23 2.54
C ILE A 69 1.31 -4.63 2.09
N PHE A 70 1.95 -4.71 0.93
CA PHE A 70 2.45 -5.93 0.33
C PHE A 70 3.96 -5.86 0.18
N THR A 71 4.61 -7.01 0.18
CA THR A 71 5.96 -7.15 -0.36
C THR A 71 5.92 -7.18 -1.89
N ALA A 72 7.07 -6.91 -2.52
CA ALA A 72 7.20 -6.92 -3.98
C ALA A 72 6.87 -8.28 -4.66
N ASP A 73 6.93 -9.38 -3.91
CA ASP A 73 6.52 -10.73 -4.36
C ASP A 73 5.02 -11.02 -4.13
N GLY A 74 4.24 -10.04 -3.66
CA GLY A 74 2.80 -10.12 -3.53
C GLY A 74 2.28 -10.61 -2.18
N ARG A 75 3.13 -10.88 -1.19
CA ARG A 75 2.67 -11.29 0.14
C ARG A 75 2.14 -10.09 0.92
N GLN A 76 0.90 -10.19 1.41
CA GLN A 76 0.32 -9.19 2.31
C GLN A 76 1.06 -9.22 3.66
N LEU A 77 1.55 -8.06 4.10
CA LEU A 77 2.21 -7.89 5.40
C LEU A 77 1.24 -7.35 6.44
N HIS A 78 0.53 -6.27 6.09
CA HIS A 78 -0.33 -5.55 7.02
C HIS A 78 -1.53 -4.95 6.30
N THR A 79 -2.60 -4.78 7.06
CA THR A 79 -3.81 -4.04 6.66
C THR A 79 -4.20 -3.14 7.81
N PHE A 80 -4.52 -1.90 7.51
CA PHE A 80 -4.89 -0.87 8.47
C PHE A 80 -6.20 -0.24 8.03
N SER A 81 -7.04 0.13 8.98
CA SER A 81 -8.22 0.95 8.77
C SER A 81 -8.01 2.28 9.49
N VAL A 82 -8.07 3.39 8.75
CA VAL A 82 -7.80 4.74 9.31
C VAL A 82 -8.89 5.16 10.33
N SER A 83 -10.06 4.53 10.32
CA SER A 83 -11.15 4.76 11.26
C SER A 83 -11.13 3.90 12.53
N GLU A 84 -10.14 3.01 12.69
CA GLU A 84 -9.93 2.29 13.96
C GLU A 84 -9.54 3.27 15.08
N GLY A 85 -10.56 3.75 15.80
CA GLY A 85 -10.45 4.84 16.77
C GLY A 85 -11.75 5.61 17.01
N GLY A 86 -12.82 5.32 16.26
CA GLY A 86 -14.17 5.83 16.54
C GLY A 86 -14.48 7.22 15.97
N SER A 87 -13.62 7.73 15.09
CA SER A 87 -13.84 9.00 14.39
C SER A 87 -14.12 8.74 12.91
N TYR A 88 -15.20 9.33 12.39
CA TYR A 88 -15.63 9.24 10.99
C TYR A 88 -14.63 9.99 10.09
N HIS A 89 -13.53 9.33 9.74
CA HIS A 89 -12.52 9.90 8.85
C HIS A 89 -12.94 9.76 7.38
N LEU A 90 -12.64 10.80 6.58
CA LEU A 90 -13.07 10.98 5.19
C LEU A 90 -12.33 10.09 4.16
N GLY A 91 -12.01 8.86 4.56
CA GLY A 91 -11.20 7.90 3.81
C GLY A 91 -9.76 8.35 3.56
N VAL A 92 -9.02 7.56 2.77
CA VAL A 92 -7.62 7.88 2.42
C VAL A 92 -7.59 8.98 1.35
N LYS A 93 -6.96 10.12 1.64
CA LYS A 93 -6.84 11.26 0.71
C LYS A 93 -5.53 11.27 -0.06
N SER A 94 -4.47 10.83 0.59
CA SER A 94 -3.12 10.79 0.01
C SER A 94 -2.29 9.78 0.77
N ILE A 95 -1.25 9.28 0.14
CA ILE A 95 -0.18 8.55 0.80
C ILE A 95 1.15 9.08 0.30
N ALA A 96 2.20 8.96 1.11
CA ALA A 96 3.56 9.32 0.71
C ALA A 96 4.60 8.48 1.45
N TRP A 97 5.43 7.77 0.72
CA TRP A 97 6.59 7.10 1.29
C TRP A 97 7.67 8.11 1.68
N SER A 98 8.33 7.86 2.81
CA SER A 98 9.60 8.52 3.14
C SER A 98 10.67 8.16 2.11
N PRO A 99 11.65 9.06 1.84
CA PRO A 99 12.74 8.77 0.90
C PRO A 99 13.57 7.53 1.25
N SER A 100 13.61 7.15 2.53
CA SER A 100 14.30 5.93 3.00
C SER A 100 13.49 4.65 2.79
N GLY A 101 12.21 4.75 2.43
CA GLY A 101 11.28 3.61 2.31
C GLY A 101 10.83 2.99 3.63
N GLN A 102 11.32 3.50 4.77
CA GLN A 102 11.04 2.93 6.09
C GLN A 102 9.72 3.40 6.69
N LEU A 103 9.22 4.53 6.21
CA LEU A 103 8.00 5.18 6.67
C LEU A 103 7.01 5.39 5.53
N LEU A 104 5.71 5.19 5.80
CA LEU A 104 4.60 5.59 4.94
C LEU A 104 3.71 6.57 5.71
N ALA A 105 3.50 7.77 5.14
CA ALA A 105 2.52 8.74 5.60
C ALA A 105 1.17 8.50 4.89
N VAL A 106 0.06 8.59 5.62
CA VAL A 106 -1.31 8.53 5.06
C VAL A 106 -2.03 9.82 5.45
N GLY A 107 -2.66 10.50 4.48
CA GLY A 107 -3.41 11.73 4.68
C GLY A 107 -4.90 11.45 4.89
N GLY A 108 -5.40 11.89 6.05
CA GLY A 108 -6.74 11.60 6.60
C GLY A 108 -6.66 11.50 8.14
N LEU A 109 -5.52 10.98 8.60
CA LEU A 109 -4.95 10.95 9.95
C LEU A 109 -3.45 10.69 9.70
N VAL A 110 -2.50 11.48 10.22
CA VAL A 110 -1.07 11.22 9.97
C VAL A 110 -0.72 9.85 10.56
N LEU A 111 -0.70 8.82 9.73
CA LEU A 111 -0.25 7.46 10.06
C LEU A 111 1.21 7.36 9.62
N VAL A 112 2.11 6.88 10.48
CA VAL A 112 3.51 6.61 10.13
C VAL A 112 3.80 5.14 10.37
N LEU A 113 3.99 4.36 9.30
CA LEU A 113 4.27 2.93 9.39
C LEU A 113 5.77 2.65 9.36
N PHE A 114 6.35 2.03 10.39
CA PHE A 114 7.76 1.64 10.41
C PHE A 114 7.98 0.24 9.84
N PHE A 115 8.89 0.11 8.87
CA PHE A 115 9.31 -1.17 8.31
C PHE A 115 10.75 -1.51 8.77
N GLY A 116 10.90 -2.47 9.70
CA GLY A 116 12.20 -2.92 10.23
C GLY A 116 12.15 -4.25 11.00
N GLN A 117 13.24 -5.03 10.99
CA GLN A 117 13.33 -6.39 11.58
C GLN A 117 13.43 -6.44 13.12
N PHE A 118 13.55 -5.30 13.80
CA PHE A 118 13.62 -5.26 15.25
C PHE A 118 12.52 -4.38 15.79
N THR A 119 11.41 -5.00 16.20
CA THR A 119 10.88 -4.86 17.57
C THR A 119 9.65 -5.74 17.72
N SER A 120 9.62 -6.54 18.77
CA SER A 120 8.43 -7.17 19.35
C SER A 120 7.46 -6.16 19.97
N LEU A 121 7.37 -4.96 19.40
CA LEU A 121 6.46 -3.89 19.81
C LEU A 121 5.48 -3.66 18.66
N PRO A 122 4.19 -3.40 18.96
CA PRO A 122 3.24 -3.06 17.92
C PRO A 122 3.76 -1.86 17.11
N LEU A 123 3.58 -1.89 15.79
CA LEU A 123 3.80 -0.74 14.92
C LEU A 123 3.13 0.47 15.58
N SER A 124 3.94 1.43 16.02
CA SER A 124 3.44 2.58 16.78
C SER A 124 2.88 3.61 15.81
N ILE A 125 1.56 3.81 15.87
CA ILE A 125 0.83 4.83 15.12
C ILE A 125 1.18 6.19 15.73
N TYR A 126 1.92 7.03 15.02
CA TYR A 126 2.21 8.40 15.45
C TYR A 126 1.33 9.39 14.69
N ILE A 127 0.28 9.87 15.35
CA ILE A 127 -0.54 11.01 14.90
C ILE A 127 0.28 12.28 15.11
N CYS A 128 0.84 12.85 14.04
CA CYS A 128 1.36 14.21 14.09
C CYS A 128 0.16 15.17 13.98
N ASN A 129 -0.30 15.68 15.12
CA ASN A 129 -1.25 16.79 15.14
C ASN A 129 -0.51 18.09 14.80
N SER A 130 -1.00 18.82 13.81
CA SER A 130 -0.67 20.24 13.62
C SER A 130 -1.25 21.09 14.74
#